data_AF-A0AAE7A9G7-F1
#
_entry.id   AF-A0AAE7A9G7-F1
#
_cell.length_a   1.000
_cell.length_b   1.000
_cell.length_c   1.000
_cell.angle_alpha   90.00
_cell.angle_beta   90.00
_cell.angle_gamma   90.00
#
_symmetry.space_group_name_H-M   'P 1'
#
loop_
_entity.id
_entity.type
_entity.pdbx_description
1 polymer ?
#
loop_
_entity_poly.entity_id
_entity_poly.type
_entity_poly.pdbx_seq_one_letter_code
_entity_poly.pdbx_strand_id
1 'polypeptide(L)'
;MSTDRQKSFTARLSYEEYAVCFYELTLDASTVTGYFRGKQVTVPGTKGYANLKDTKYLCLNNKLNKNEGPLLYFRYVDGGYIIYVREQGPQYGKSIGISNGWLLTSDTPVHMRLAAVGNESLKLTLDDFPNDTYKELCLQGPDGTLQYYKFVKTDVSFSYSYLVTYGGKSPIPFYFEIVEKNVPYLSNPEEI
;
A
#
# COMPACT_ATOMS: atom_id res chain seq x y z
N MET A 1 12.39 -14.47 24.87
CA MET A 1 12.26 -14.04 23.46
C MET A 1 10.77 -14.00 23.16
N SER A 2 10.31 -12.97 22.43
CA SER A 2 8.92 -12.89 22.01
C SER A 2 8.61 -13.93 20.93
N THR A 3 7.37 -14.40 20.89
CA THR A 3 6.91 -15.35 19.88
C THR A 3 6.66 -14.65 18.55
N ASP A 4 6.59 -15.41 17.46
CA ASP A 4 6.28 -14.88 16.13
C ASP A 4 4.94 -14.13 16.12
N ARG A 5 3.96 -14.61 16.88
CA ARG A 5 2.69 -13.92 17.07
C ARG A 5 2.86 -12.58 17.79
N GLN A 6 3.66 -12.53 18.84
CA GLN A 6 3.92 -11.29 19.58
C GLN A 6 4.65 -10.24 18.72
N LYS A 7 5.41 -10.67 17.71
CA LYS A 7 6.06 -9.80 16.72
C LYS A 7 5.16 -9.43 15.54
N SER A 8 3.99 -10.05 15.42
CA SER A 8 3.02 -9.80 14.37
C SER A 8 2.06 -8.67 14.75
N PHE A 9 1.70 -7.86 13.77
CA PHE A 9 0.87 -6.67 13.99
C PHE A 9 0.08 -6.31 12.73
N THR A 10 -0.94 -5.46 12.89
CA THR A 10 -1.62 -4.84 11.76
C THR A 10 -1.25 -3.37 11.67
N ALA A 11 -1.03 -2.88 10.47
CA ALA A 11 -0.75 -1.47 10.24
C ALA A 11 -1.35 -0.97 8.93
N ARG A 12 -1.57 0.35 8.86
CA ARG A 12 -1.75 1.07 7.60
C ARG A 12 -0.43 1.74 7.23
N LEU A 13 -0.16 1.80 5.94
CA LEU A 13 1.05 2.40 5.39
C LEU A 13 0.69 3.68 4.64
N SER A 14 1.51 4.70 4.79
CA SER A 14 1.47 5.90 3.96
C SER A 14 2.88 6.41 3.69
N TYR A 15 3.01 7.30 2.72
CA TYR A 15 4.26 8.00 2.44
C TYR A 15 3.93 9.42 2.00
N GLU A 16 4.49 10.42 2.67
CA GLU A 16 4.11 11.83 2.47
C GLU A 16 2.59 11.99 2.46
N GLU A 17 1.97 12.67 1.49
CA GLU A 17 0.51 12.79 1.32
C GLU A 17 -0.17 11.57 0.68
N TYR A 18 0.56 10.51 0.35
CA TYR A 18 0.04 9.35 -0.38
C TYR A 18 -0.34 8.22 0.58
N ALA A 19 -1.55 7.69 0.41
CA ALA A 19 -1.93 6.41 1.00
C ALA A 19 -1.31 5.27 0.19
N VAL A 20 -0.84 4.21 0.87
CA VAL A 20 -0.58 2.94 0.19
C VAL A 20 -1.92 2.24 -0.01
N CYS A 21 -2.22 1.75 -1.22
CA CYS A 21 -3.52 1.17 -1.56
C CYS A 21 -3.47 0.24 -2.78
N PHE A 22 -4.64 -0.28 -3.16
CA PHE A 22 -4.87 -1.12 -4.34
C PHE A 22 -5.77 -0.41 -5.36
N TYR A 23 -5.65 0.91 -5.46
CA TYR A 23 -6.43 1.72 -6.39
C TYR A 23 -5.50 2.53 -7.29
N GLU A 24 -5.57 2.26 -8.59
CA GLU A 24 -4.98 3.13 -9.61
C GLU A 24 -5.93 4.30 -9.90
N LEU A 25 -5.38 5.39 -10.45
CA LEU A 25 -6.20 6.51 -10.93
C LEU A 25 -6.55 6.29 -12.40
N THR A 26 -7.82 6.44 -12.72
CA THR A 26 -8.35 6.53 -14.10
C THR A 26 -8.96 7.91 -14.33
N LEU A 27 -9.00 8.34 -15.59
CA LEU A 27 -9.67 9.57 -15.99
C LEU A 27 -11.02 9.23 -16.60
N ASP A 28 -12.11 9.64 -15.95
CA ASP A 28 -13.46 9.44 -16.46
C ASP A 28 -13.98 10.74 -17.10
N ALA A 29 -14.44 10.65 -18.35
CA ALA A 29 -15.04 11.77 -19.06
C ALA A 29 -16.57 11.71 -18.98
N SER A 30 -17.18 12.80 -18.51
CA SER A 30 -18.64 12.93 -18.43
C SER A 30 -19.17 13.84 -19.54
N THR A 31 -20.22 13.41 -20.26
CA THR A 31 -20.93 14.28 -21.21
C THR A 31 -21.52 15.49 -20.52
N VAL A 32 -21.37 16.67 -21.13
CA VAL A 32 -21.93 17.92 -20.60
C VAL A 32 -23.07 18.36 -21.50
N THR A 33 -24.23 18.58 -20.88
CA THR A 33 -25.41 19.13 -21.55
C THR A 33 -25.53 20.61 -21.21
N GLY A 34 -25.65 21.46 -22.24
CA GLY A 34 -25.83 22.91 -22.05
C GLY A 34 -26.67 23.52 -23.15
N TYR A 35 -27.13 24.75 -22.94
CA TYR A 35 -27.83 25.50 -23.98
C TYR A 35 -26.82 26.30 -24.81
N PHE A 36 -26.78 26.02 -26.12
CA PHE A 36 -26.02 26.80 -27.08
C PHE A 36 -26.98 27.37 -28.12
N ARG A 37 -27.05 28.71 -28.20
CA ARG A 37 -27.97 29.43 -29.11
C ARG A 37 -29.44 28.97 -28.97
N GLY A 38 -29.92 28.81 -27.74
CA GLY A 38 -31.31 28.45 -27.45
C GLY A 38 -31.69 26.99 -27.73
N LYS A 39 -30.74 26.15 -28.15
CA LYS A 39 -30.93 24.70 -28.29
C LYS A 39 -30.13 23.96 -27.23
N GLN A 40 -30.71 22.91 -26.67
CA GLN A 40 -29.98 21.99 -25.82
C GLN A 40 -28.99 21.21 -26.69
N VAL A 41 -27.71 21.34 -26.39
CA VAL A 41 -26.61 20.62 -27.06
C VAL A 41 -25.94 19.75 -26.01
N THR A 42 -25.81 18.47 -26.33
CA THR A 42 -24.95 17.56 -25.59
C THR A 42 -23.62 17.53 -26.31
N VAL A 43 -22.58 18.03 -25.63
CA VAL A 43 -21.20 17.86 -26.10
C VAL A 43 -20.56 16.74 -25.29
N PRO A 44 -19.73 15.87 -25.90
CA PRO A 44 -18.76 15.10 -25.14
C PRO A 44 -17.90 16.12 -24.39
N GLY A 45 -18.18 16.29 -23.10
CA GLY A 45 -17.43 17.20 -22.25
C GLY A 45 -16.21 16.49 -21.72
N THR A 46 -15.05 17.12 -21.84
CA THR A 46 -13.81 16.64 -21.20
C THR A 46 -13.75 17.10 -19.75
N LYS A 47 -14.84 16.95 -18.97
CA LYS A 47 -14.68 16.99 -17.51
C LYS A 47 -14.14 15.64 -17.09
N GLY A 48 -12.83 15.49 -17.27
CA GLY A 48 -12.06 14.38 -16.78
C GLY A 48 -11.91 14.51 -15.28
N TYR A 49 -12.64 13.72 -14.50
CA TYR A 49 -12.40 13.63 -13.06
C TYR A 49 -11.55 12.40 -12.80
N ALA A 50 -10.51 12.55 -11.95
CA ALA A 50 -9.79 11.38 -11.48
C ALA A 50 -10.75 10.48 -10.70
N ASN A 51 -10.81 9.19 -11.04
CA ASN A 51 -11.56 8.19 -10.32
C ASN A 51 -10.64 7.05 -9.86
N LEU A 52 -11.08 6.29 -8.86
CA LEU A 52 -10.36 5.14 -8.35
C LEU A 52 -10.80 3.90 -9.14
N LYS A 53 -9.83 3.10 -9.57
CA LYS A 53 -10.06 1.81 -10.19
C LYS A 53 -9.28 0.74 -9.43
N ASP A 54 -9.96 -0.35 -9.10
CA ASP A 54 -9.34 -1.48 -8.42
C ASP A 54 -8.18 -2.06 -9.24
N THR A 55 -7.09 -2.36 -8.55
CA THR A 55 -5.94 -3.03 -9.13
C THR A 55 -5.39 -4.06 -8.15
N LYS A 56 -4.68 -5.06 -8.65
CA LYS A 56 -3.93 -5.99 -7.82
C LYS A 56 -2.58 -5.42 -7.36
N TYR A 57 -2.11 -4.37 -8.03
CA TYR A 57 -0.80 -3.78 -7.76
C TYR A 57 -0.85 -2.84 -6.57
N LEU A 58 0.22 -2.83 -5.78
CA LEU A 58 0.34 -1.93 -4.65
C LEU A 58 0.75 -0.53 -5.16
N CYS A 59 0.00 0.48 -4.76
CA CYS A 59 0.12 1.85 -5.25
C CYS A 59 0.25 2.84 -4.11
N LEU A 60 0.92 3.96 -4.37
CA LEU A 60 0.80 5.23 -3.66
C LEU A 60 -0.25 6.07 -4.39
N ASN A 61 -1.23 6.62 -3.68
CA ASN A 61 -2.29 7.44 -4.27
C ASN A 61 -2.67 8.59 -3.32
N ASN A 62 -2.65 9.84 -3.79
CA ASN A 62 -2.99 11.02 -2.99
C ASN A 62 -4.44 11.50 -3.17
N LYS A 63 -5.27 10.75 -3.90
CA LYS A 63 -6.73 10.94 -3.90
C LYS A 63 -7.36 10.40 -2.61
N LEU A 64 -6.70 9.44 -1.98
CA LEU A 64 -7.07 8.89 -0.68
C LEU A 64 -6.31 9.60 0.43
N ASN A 65 -6.97 9.77 1.58
CA ASN A 65 -6.31 10.19 2.81
C ASN A 65 -5.37 9.08 3.31
N LYS A 66 -4.31 9.45 4.04
CA LYS A 66 -3.25 8.51 4.50
C LYS A 66 -3.79 7.30 5.27
N ASN A 67 -4.91 7.47 5.98
CA ASN A 67 -5.57 6.44 6.80
C ASN A 67 -6.67 5.66 6.06
N GLU A 68 -6.94 5.99 4.79
CA GLU A 68 -7.91 5.28 3.93
C GLU A 68 -7.26 4.12 3.16
N GLY A 69 -5.95 3.90 3.35
CA GLY A 69 -5.27 2.69 2.88
C GLY A 69 -5.80 1.42 3.56
N PRO A 70 -5.60 0.24 2.95
CA PRO A 70 -6.06 -1.01 3.52
C PRO A 70 -5.29 -1.29 4.82
N LEU A 71 -5.99 -1.87 5.80
CA LEU A 71 -5.34 -2.52 6.92
C LEU A 71 -4.54 -3.74 6.40
N LEU A 72 -3.26 -3.77 6.71
CA LEU A 72 -2.35 -4.86 6.36
C LEU A 72 -1.95 -5.62 7.63
N TYR A 73 -1.84 -6.93 7.52
CA TYR A 73 -1.35 -7.80 8.58
C TYR A 73 0.08 -8.24 8.27
N PHE A 74 1.01 -7.81 9.12
CA PHE A 74 2.41 -8.17 9.09
C PHE A 74 2.60 -9.40 9.98
N ARG A 75 2.54 -10.58 9.37
CA ARG A 75 2.80 -11.85 10.06
C ARG A 75 4.29 -12.10 10.11
N TYR A 76 4.86 -12.11 11.31
CA TYR A 76 6.26 -12.49 11.47
C TYR A 76 6.40 -14.02 11.35
N VAL A 77 7.37 -14.46 10.56
CA VAL A 77 7.71 -15.88 10.37
C VAL A 77 9.12 -15.99 9.78
N ASP A 78 9.91 -16.94 10.28
CA ASP A 78 11.27 -17.25 9.80
C ASP A 78 12.19 -16.02 9.67
N GLY A 79 12.12 -15.10 10.64
CA GLY A 79 13.00 -13.94 10.67
C GLY A 79 12.61 -12.79 9.73
N GLY A 80 11.41 -12.83 9.16
CA GLY A 80 10.85 -11.76 8.33
C GLY A 80 9.34 -11.66 8.46
N TYR A 81 8.71 -10.92 7.56
CA TYR A 81 7.27 -10.68 7.54
C TYR A 81 6.65 -11.16 6.25
N ILE A 82 5.56 -11.91 6.34
CA ILE A 82 4.61 -12.08 5.25
C ILE A 82 3.47 -11.09 5.47
N ILE A 83 3.17 -10.29 4.45
CA ILE A 83 2.15 -9.24 4.54
C ILE A 83 0.87 -9.74 3.88
N TYR A 84 -0.26 -9.62 4.58
CA TYR A 84 -1.59 -9.96 4.09
C TYR A 84 -2.50 -8.74 4.09
N VAL A 85 -3.45 -8.69 3.15
CA VAL A 85 -4.52 -7.70 3.15
C VAL A 85 -5.61 -8.14 4.13
N ARG A 86 -5.86 -7.33 5.15
CA ARG A 86 -6.85 -7.60 6.21
C ARG A 86 -8.10 -6.73 6.10
N GLU A 87 -8.04 -5.64 5.34
CA GLU A 87 -9.22 -4.83 5.02
C GLU A 87 -10.20 -5.62 4.14
N GLN A 88 -11.49 -5.55 4.45
CA GLN A 88 -12.53 -6.20 3.64
C GLN A 88 -12.60 -5.55 2.26
N GLY A 89 -12.64 -6.37 1.22
CA GLY A 89 -12.66 -5.89 -0.16
C GLY A 89 -12.14 -6.94 -1.16
N PRO A 90 -11.94 -6.55 -2.43
CA PRO A 90 -11.55 -7.47 -3.50
C PRO A 90 -10.23 -8.21 -3.25
N GLN A 91 -9.33 -7.60 -2.45
CA GLN A 91 -8.01 -8.14 -2.14
C GLN A 91 -7.93 -8.83 -0.77
N TYR A 92 -9.03 -8.90 -0.01
CA TYR A 92 -9.04 -9.44 1.34
C TYR A 92 -8.49 -10.88 1.39
N GLY A 93 -7.62 -11.15 2.37
CA GLY A 93 -7.01 -12.45 2.59
C GLY A 93 -5.84 -12.78 1.66
N LYS A 94 -5.61 -11.98 0.60
CA LYS A 94 -4.45 -12.17 -0.29
C LYS A 94 -3.17 -11.71 0.38
N SER A 95 -2.07 -12.38 0.08
CA SER A 95 -0.73 -11.98 0.49
C SER A 95 -0.13 -10.98 -0.49
N ILE A 96 0.89 -10.24 -0.07
CA ILE A 96 1.71 -9.44 -0.98
C ILE A 96 2.79 -10.36 -1.59
N GLY A 97 2.89 -10.34 -2.90
CA GLY A 97 3.94 -10.99 -3.68
C GLY A 97 4.67 -10.00 -4.58
N ILE A 98 5.64 -10.52 -5.33
CA ILE A 98 6.42 -9.76 -6.31
C ILE A 98 6.37 -10.48 -7.65
N SER A 99 6.12 -9.72 -8.73
CA SER A 99 6.14 -10.21 -10.11
C SER A 99 6.85 -9.20 -10.98
N ASN A 100 7.97 -9.59 -11.58
CA ASN A 100 8.82 -8.70 -12.40
C ASN A 100 9.15 -7.38 -11.68
N GLY A 101 9.45 -7.46 -10.38
CA GLY A 101 9.78 -6.31 -9.53
C GLY A 101 8.58 -5.52 -9.01
N TRP A 102 7.38 -5.72 -9.53
CA TRP A 102 6.18 -5.02 -9.06
C TRP A 102 5.59 -5.71 -7.84
N LEU A 103 5.12 -4.93 -6.88
CA LEU A 103 4.36 -5.44 -5.74
C LEU A 103 2.88 -5.58 -6.11
N LEU A 104 2.30 -6.72 -5.77
CA LEU A 104 0.91 -7.03 -6.05
C LEU A 104 0.35 -8.04 -5.05
N THR A 105 -0.97 -8.13 -4.98
CA THR A 105 -1.63 -9.25 -4.31
C THR A 105 -1.37 -10.56 -5.04
N SER A 106 -1.12 -11.61 -4.27
CA SER A 106 -0.67 -12.92 -4.72
C SER A 106 -1.12 -14.00 -3.74
N ASP A 107 -1.29 -15.22 -4.25
CA ASP A 107 -1.46 -16.44 -3.44
C ASP A 107 -0.10 -17.04 -3.06
N THR A 108 0.98 -16.57 -3.67
CA THR A 108 2.36 -16.92 -3.31
C THR A 108 2.99 -15.75 -2.56
N PRO A 109 3.10 -15.83 -1.22
CA PRO A 109 3.66 -14.75 -0.42
C PRO A 109 5.14 -14.58 -0.67
N VAL A 110 5.64 -13.37 -0.41
CA VAL A 110 7.07 -13.10 -0.32
C VAL A 110 7.45 -12.64 1.09
N HIS A 111 8.61 -13.07 1.56
CA HIS A 111 9.17 -12.55 2.81
C HIS A 111 9.68 -11.13 2.58
N MET A 112 9.20 -10.23 3.42
CA MET A 112 9.66 -8.86 3.52
C MET A 112 10.34 -8.62 4.86
N ARG A 113 11.14 -7.56 4.94
CA ARG A 113 11.79 -7.13 6.19
C ARG A 113 11.48 -5.67 6.46
N LEU A 114 11.40 -5.32 7.73
CA LEU A 114 11.41 -3.94 8.18
C LEU A 114 12.87 -3.51 8.34
N ALA A 115 13.20 -2.33 7.86
CA ALA A 115 14.52 -1.75 7.99
C ALA A 115 14.44 -0.30 8.49
N ALA A 116 15.48 0.14 9.19
CA ALA A 116 15.59 1.51 9.65
C ALA A 116 15.83 2.48 8.48
N VAL A 117 15.22 3.65 8.54
CA VAL A 117 15.49 4.73 7.58
C VAL A 117 16.96 5.14 7.67
N GLY A 118 17.66 5.16 6.54
CA GLY A 118 19.10 5.49 6.48
C GLY A 118 20.05 4.37 6.95
N ASN A 119 19.52 3.26 7.48
CA ASN A 119 20.32 2.06 7.76
C ASN A 119 19.53 0.79 7.37
N GLU A 120 19.50 0.55 6.07
CA GLU A 120 18.82 -0.57 5.44
C GLU A 120 19.38 -1.95 5.81
N SER A 121 20.56 -2.02 6.45
CA SER A 121 21.12 -3.27 6.97
C SER A 121 20.57 -3.67 8.35
N LEU A 122 20.04 -2.69 9.09
CA LEU A 122 19.46 -2.91 10.41
C LEU A 122 18.04 -3.47 10.25
N LYS A 123 17.92 -4.78 10.45
CA LYS A 123 16.64 -5.48 10.47
C LYS A 123 15.92 -5.17 11.77
N LEU A 124 14.67 -4.74 11.64
CA LEU A 124 13.83 -4.40 12.77
C LEU A 124 12.64 -5.35 12.87
N THR A 125 12.16 -5.51 14.08
CA THR A 125 10.93 -6.21 14.44
C THR A 125 10.14 -5.36 15.43
N LEU A 126 8.92 -5.78 15.76
CA LEU A 126 8.10 -5.07 16.75
C LEU A 126 8.77 -4.95 18.13
N ASP A 127 9.70 -5.85 18.48
CA ASP A 127 10.47 -5.80 19.74
C ASP A 127 11.34 -4.55 19.84
N ASP A 128 11.76 -3.99 18.70
CA ASP A 128 12.61 -2.79 18.64
C ASP A 128 11.79 -1.50 18.87
N PHE A 129 10.46 -1.59 18.80
CA PHE A 129 9.52 -0.47 19.00
C PHE A 129 8.20 -0.93 19.65
N PRO A 130 8.25 -1.53 20.85
CA PRO A 130 7.13 -2.26 21.43
C PRO A 130 5.93 -1.38 21.81
N ASN A 131 6.15 -0.08 22.02
CA ASN A 131 5.13 0.88 22.43
C ASN A 131 4.71 1.85 21.32
N ASP A 132 5.37 1.82 20.17
CA ASP A 132 5.10 2.78 19.10
C ASP A 132 3.76 2.43 18.41
N THR A 133 2.91 3.44 18.21
CA THR A 133 1.70 3.36 17.37
C THR A 133 1.94 3.98 15.99
N TYR A 134 3.01 4.76 15.85
CA TYR A 134 3.48 5.31 14.59
C TYR A 134 4.99 5.12 14.47
N LYS A 135 5.45 4.58 13.34
CA LYS A 135 6.88 4.42 13.07
C LYS A 135 7.20 4.64 11.60
N GLU A 136 8.28 5.34 11.33
CA GLU A 136 8.81 5.46 9.97
C GLU A 136 9.84 4.35 9.72
N LEU A 137 9.59 3.50 8.72
CA LEU A 137 10.43 2.34 8.41
C LEU A 137 10.48 2.12 6.89
N CYS A 138 11.55 1.50 6.41
CA CYS A 138 11.62 0.98 5.05
C CYS A 138 11.12 -0.46 5.01
N LEU A 139 10.50 -0.85 3.88
CA LEU A 139 10.19 -2.24 3.57
C LEU A 139 11.21 -2.77 2.56
N GLN A 140 11.69 -3.99 2.79
CA GLN A 140 12.62 -4.67 1.89
C GLN A 140 12.05 -5.98 1.41
N GLY A 141 11.99 -6.15 0.10
CA GLY A 141 11.73 -7.43 -0.53
C GLY A 141 13.04 -8.17 -0.87
N PRO A 142 12.96 -9.34 -1.53
CA PRO A 142 14.13 -10.11 -1.95
C PRO A 142 15.06 -9.36 -2.91
N ASP A 143 14.51 -8.51 -3.78
CA ASP A 143 15.30 -7.79 -4.80
C ASP A 143 15.84 -6.44 -4.31
N GLY A 144 15.46 -6.00 -3.11
CA GLY A 144 15.89 -4.73 -2.53
C GLY A 144 14.80 -4.00 -1.75
N THR A 145 15.15 -2.78 -1.31
CA THR A 145 14.24 -1.86 -0.62
C THR A 145 13.16 -1.39 -1.58
N LEU A 146 11.92 -1.30 -1.09
CA LEU A 146 10.77 -0.84 -1.87
C LEU A 146 10.96 0.62 -2.31
N GLN A 147 10.62 0.87 -3.56
CA GLN A 147 10.75 2.14 -4.25
C GLN A 147 9.44 2.48 -4.94
N TYR A 148 9.21 3.76 -5.22
CA TYR A 148 8.18 4.16 -6.17
C TYR A 148 8.77 4.18 -7.58
N TYR A 149 7.99 3.74 -8.57
CA TYR A 149 8.46 3.73 -9.95
C TYR A 149 8.43 5.12 -10.60
N LYS A 150 7.24 5.71 -10.71
CA LYS A 150 7.02 7.06 -11.26
C LYS A 150 5.61 7.52 -10.92
N PHE A 151 5.50 8.74 -10.40
CA PHE A 151 4.19 9.36 -10.22
C PHE A 151 3.59 9.77 -11.56
N VAL A 152 2.43 9.19 -11.86
CA VAL A 152 1.58 9.54 -13.00
C VAL A 152 0.51 10.51 -12.50
N LYS A 153 0.49 11.72 -13.05
CA LYS A 153 -0.59 12.70 -12.80
C LYS A 153 -1.78 12.32 -13.67
N THR A 154 -2.94 12.16 -13.05
CA THR A 154 -4.19 11.82 -13.77
C THR A 154 -5.09 13.04 -13.91
N ASP A 155 -5.01 13.98 -12.97
CA ASP A 155 -5.71 15.26 -12.98
C ASP A 155 -4.79 16.34 -12.37
N VAL A 156 -5.23 17.59 -12.28
CA VAL A 156 -4.44 18.74 -11.79
C VAL A 156 -3.92 18.57 -10.35
N SER A 157 -4.62 17.79 -9.52
CA SER A 157 -4.30 17.62 -8.09
C SER A 157 -3.96 16.18 -7.69
N PHE A 158 -4.21 15.19 -8.55
CA PHE A 158 -4.09 13.78 -8.17
C PHE A 158 -3.01 13.04 -8.96
N SER A 159 -2.19 12.30 -8.22
CA SER A 159 -1.12 11.45 -8.71
C SER A 159 -1.12 10.10 -8.02
N TYR A 160 -0.65 9.10 -8.75
CA TYR A 160 -0.39 7.79 -8.18
C TYR A 160 0.93 7.24 -8.70
N SER A 161 1.56 6.33 -7.94
CA SER A 161 2.71 5.56 -8.39
C SER A 161 2.57 4.13 -7.90
N TYR A 162 2.93 3.18 -8.74
CA TYR A 162 3.14 1.80 -8.31
C TYR A 162 4.40 1.66 -7.45
N LEU A 163 4.40 0.62 -6.62
CA LEU A 163 5.52 0.19 -5.81
C LEU A 163 6.29 -0.96 -6.46
N VAL A 164 7.62 -0.86 -6.42
CA VAL A 164 8.55 -1.81 -7.03
C VAL A 164 9.72 -2.13 -6.10
N THR A 165 10.37 -3.27 -6.28
CA THR A 165 11.61 -3.67 -5.57
C THR A 165 12.88 -3.34 -6.33
N TYR A 166 12.80 -3.07 -7.64
CA TYR A 166 13.92 -2.63 -8.46
C TYR A 166 13.48 -1.70 -9.58
N GLY A 167 14.41 -0.90 -10.11
CA GLY A 167 14.15 0.01 -11.23
C GLY A 167 13.25 1.21 -10.90
N GLY A 168 12.97 1.44 -9.61
CA GLY A 168 12.28 2.62 -9.12
C GLY A 168 13.21 3.83 -8.98
N LYS A 169 12.71 4.90 -8.38
CA LYS A 169 13.43 6.17 -8.24
C LYS A 169 14.23 6.25 -6.96
N SER A 170 13.60 5.99 -5.83
CA SER A 170 14.24 6.05 -4.52
C SER A 170 13.54 5.13 -3.52
N PRO A 171 14.28 4.63 -2.50
CA PRO A 171 13.68 3.95 -1.36
C PRO A 171 12.58 4.78 -0.70
N ILE A 172 11.55 4.12 -0.19
CA ILE A 172 10.44 4.78 0.51
C ILE A 172 10.52 4.53 2.01
N PRO A 173 10.65 5.59 2.83
CA PRO A 173 10.39 5.52 4.26
C PRO A 173 8.87 5.60 4.49
N PHE A 174 8.22 4.47 4.72
CA PHE A 174 6.78 4.44 4.97
C PHE A 174 6.48 4.85 6.41
N TYR A 175 5.43 5.63 6.59
CA TYR A 175 4.77 5.81 7.88
C TYR A 175 3.85 4.62 8.15
N PHE A 176 4.18 3.85 9.17
CA PHE A 176 3.36 2.75 9.69
C PHE A 176 2.48 3.29 10.81
N GLU A 177 1.18 3.34 10.59
CA GLU A 177 0.18 3.46 11.64
C GLU A 177 -0.13 2.05 12.16
N ILE A 178 0.44 1.69 13.31
CA ILE A 178 0.21 0.39 13.94
C ILE A 178 -1.12 0.42 14.69
N VAL A 179 -2.06 -0.40 14.21
CA VAL A 179 -3.45 -0.43 14.71
C VAL A 179 -3.64 -1.46 15.82
N GLU A 180 -3.04 -2.65 15.67
CA GLU A 180 -3.20 -3.77 16.60
C GLU A 180 -1.89 -4.59 16.64
N LYS A 181 -1.54 -5.11 17.81
CA LYS A 181 -0.34 -5.94 18.06
C LYS A 181 -0.77 -7.31 18.60
N ASN A 182 0.09 -8.32 18.49
CA ASN A 182 -0.19 -9.68 18.97
C ASN A 182 -1.43 -10.32 18.32
N VAL A 183 -1.65 -9.99 17.05
CA VAL A 183 -2.89 -10.31 16.34
C VAL A 183 -2.85 -11.75 15.82
N PRO A 184 -3.89 -12.57 16.05
CA PRO A 184 -3.92 -13.93 15.53
C PRO A 184 -3.99 -13.95 14.00
N TYR A 185 -3.42 -15.01 13.42
CA TYR A 185 -3.59 -15.30 12.00
C TYR A 185 -5.06 -15.67 11.72
N LEU A 186 -5.57 -15.22 10.56
CA LEU A 186 -6.97 -15.29 10.14
C LEU A 186 -7.62 -16.69 10.21
N SER A 187 -6.84 -17.76 10.39
CA SER A 187 -7.32 -19.14 10.39
C SER A 187 -6.85 -20.00 11.56
N ASN A 188 -6.08 -19.49 12.53
CA ASN A 188 -5.68 -20.33 13.65
C ASN A 188 -5.55 -19.58 14.99
N PRO A 189 -6.58 -19.65 15.87
CA PRO A 189 -6.53 -19.01 17.19
C PRO A 189 -5.52 -19.65 18.16
N GLU A 190 -4.99 -20.84 17.83
CA GLU A 190 -4.03 -21.60 18.65
C GLU A 190 -2.55 -21.38 18.28
N GLU A 191 -2.21 -20.43 17.40
CA GLU A 191 -0.81 -20.00 17.26
C GLU A 191 -0.34 -19.35 18.57
N ILE A 192 0.52 -20.06 19.32
CA ILE A 192 1.24 -19.59 20.53
C ILE A 192 2.57 -18.98 20.09
#